data_AF-A0A8C6F9Q4-F1
#
_entry.id   AF-A0A8C6F9Q4-F1
#
_cell.length_a   1.000
_cell.length_b   1.000
_cell.length_c   1.000
_cell.angle_alpha   90.00
_cell.angle_beta   90.00
_cell.angle_gamma   90.00
#
_symmetry.space_group_name_H-M   'P 1'
#
loop_
_entity.id
_entity.type
_entity.pdbx_description
1 polymer ?
#
loop_
_entity_poly.entity_id
_entity_poly.type
_entity_poly.pdbx_seq_one_letter_code
_entity_poly.pdbx_strand_id
1 'polypeptide(L)'
;MQAARHVVCAVSGGVDSAVAALLLRRRGYQVTGVFMKNWDSLDEHGVCTADKDCEDAYRVCQILDIPFHQVSYVKEYWNDVFSDFLNEYEKGRTPNPDIVCNKHIKFSCFFNYAVDNLGADAVATGHYARTSLEDEEVFQQKHVRRPEGLFRNRFEIRNVVKLLQAADSFKDQTFFLSQVSQDALRRTLFPLGGLTKGFVKKIAAENRLHHVLQKKESMGICFVGKRNFENFILQYLQPRPGKFISIEDNKVLGTHKGWFLYTLGQRANIGGLREPWYVVEKDGTRGDVLVAPRTDHPALYRDLLRTGRVHWVTEEPPAALVRDKMMECHFRFRHQMALVPCVLTLNQDGTVWVTAVKAVRALALGQVSGGTPAGRRVGVSAPSLRLPLPRNPALLSSCSAARRSRLRALQGRHLLPTRAAGLQGELRGRGAAVLSSHSPRGWERRLPCPGPPLVWAPGTRAKEGEAEHCPSPAPGLGSWLHCGHPDAGSHCR
;
A
#
# COMPACT_ATOMS: atom_id res chain seq x y z
N MET A 1 -22.78 -32.33 1.46
CA MET A 1 -22.45 -30.90 1.68
C MET A 1 -21.04 -30.68 1.15
N GLN A 2 -20.74 -29.55 0.49
CA GLN A 2 -19.34 -29.19 0.26
C GLN A 2 -18.68 -28.90 1.61
N ALA A 3 -17.41 -29.30 1.77
CA ALA A 3 -16.64 -28.94 2.96
C ALA A 3 -16.50 -27.41 3.02
N ALA A 4 -16.60 -26.83 4.21
CA ALA A 4 -16.40 -25.40 4.38
C ALA A 4 -14.96 -25.02 3.98
N ARG A 5 -14.81 -24.00 3.13
CA ARG A 5 -13.49 -23.56 2.68
C ARG A 5 -12.66 -23.04 3.84
N HIS A 6 -11.40 -23.45 3.89
CA HIS A 6 -10.47 -23.07 4.95
C HIS A 6 -9.72 -21.80 4.58
N VAL A 7 -9.88 -20.76 5.41
CA VAL A 7 -9.26 -19.45 5.23
C VAL A 7 -8.39 -19.11 6.42
N VAL A 8 -7.09 -18.95 6.18
CA VAL A 8 -6.14 -18.52 7.22
C VAL A 8 -6.02 -17.00 7.19
N CYS A 9 -6.47 -16.32 8.24
CA CYS A 9 -6.45 -14.87 8.37
C CYS A 9 -5.25 -14.41 9.20
N ALA A 10 -4.46 -13.47 8.66
CA ALA A 10 -3.45 -12.76 9.44
C ALA A 10 -4.15 -11.84 10.48
N VAL A 11 -3.96 -12.14 11.77
CA VAL A 11 -4.53 -11.37 12.90
C VAL A 11 -3.39 -10.71 13.66
N SER A 12 -3.36 -9.37 13.67
CA SER A 12 -2.25 -8.57 14.23
C SER A 12 -2.58 -7.89 15.56
N GLY A 13 -3.61 -8.34 16.28
CA GLY A 13 -4.13 -7.65 17.47
C GLY A 13 -4.71 -6.25 17.21
N GLY A 14 -5.06 -5.96 15.95
CA GLY A 14 -5.66 -4.69 15.52
C GLY A 14 -7.10 -4.86 15.05
N VAL A 15 -7.89 -3.78 15.15
CA VAL A 15 -9.32 -3.77 14.81
C VAL A 15 -9.61 -4.23 13.37
N ASP A 16 -8.73 -3.89 12.42
CA ASP A 16 -8.93 -4.21 11.01
C ASP A 16 -8.86 -5.72 10.76
N SER A 17 -7.81 -6.38 11.25
CA SER A 17 -7.69 -7.84 11.13
C SER A 17 -8.75 -8.59 11.93
N ALA A 18 -9.19 -8.05 13.09
CA ALA A 18 -10.24 -8.65 13.88
C ALA A 18 -11.60 -8.64 13.15
N VAL A 19 -11.95 -7.51 12.52
CA VAL A 19 -13.16 -7.40 11.71
C VAL A 19 -13.04 -8.23 10.42
N ALA A 20 -11.84 -8.33 9.82
CA ALA A 20 -11.63 -9.19 8.66
C ALA A 20 -11.91 -10.68 8.98
N ALA A 21 -11.37 -11.19 10.09
CA ALA A 21 -11.63 -12.55 10.56
C ALA A 21 -13.12 -12.79 10.89
N LEU A 22 -13.77 -11.83 11.57
CA LEU A 22 -15.21 -11.86 11.86
C LEU A 22 -16.06 -11.93 10.59
N LEU A 23 -15.75 -11.13 9.57
CA LEU A 23 -16.48 -11.12 8.30
C LEU A 23 -16.35 -12.44 7.55
N LEU A 24 -15.17 -13.07 7.58
CA LEU A 24 -14.95 -14.39 6.99
C LEU A 24 -15.74 -15.48 7.73
N ARG A 25 -15.72 -15.48 9.08
CA ARG A 25 -16.53 -16.41 9.88
C ARG A 25 -18.03 -16.25 9.58
N ARG A 26 -18.51 -15.01 9.50
CA ARG A 26 -19.91 -14.69 9.13
C ARG A 26 -20.30 -15.12 7.71
N ARG A 27 -19.34 -15.29 6.79
CA ARG A 27 -19.57 -15.86 5.44
C ARG A 27 -19.63 -17.40 5.43
N GLY A 28 -19.41 -18.06 6.57
CA GLY A 28 -19.45 -19.52 6.69
C GLY A 28 -18.12 -20.22 6.38
N TYR A 29 -17.02 -19.48 6.24
CA TYR A 29 -15.69 -20.09 6.06
C TYR A 29 -15.18 -20.70 7.37
N GLN A 30 -14.42 -21.79 7.27
CA GLN A 30 -13.61 -22.28 8.37
C GLN A 30 -12.40 -21.34 8.50
N VAL A 31 -12.38 -20.50 9.53
CA VAL A 31 -11.33 -19.48 9.70
C VAL A 31 -10.32 -19.91 10.76
N THR A 32 -9.03 -19.77 10.45
CA THR A 32 -7.93 -19.89 11.43
C THR A 32 -7.21 -18.55 11.52
N GLY A 33 -7.01 -18.03 12.73
CA GLY A 33 -6.22 -16.82 12.98
C GLY A 33 -4.74 -17.12 13.15
N VAL A 34 -3.87 -16.33 12.52
CA VAL A 34 -2.40 -16.43 12.67
C VAL A 34 -1.81 -15.08 13.06
N PHE A 35 -1.09 -15.03 14.17
CA PHE A 35 -0.25 -13.90 14.57
C PHE A 35 1.21 -14.12 14.14
N MET A 36 1.87 -13.06 13.66
CA MET A 36 3.25 -13.11 13.18
C MET A 36 4.17 -12.27 14.08
N LYS A 37 5.08 -12.90 14.83
CA LYS A 37 6.18 -12.21 15.51
C LYS A 37 7.30 -11.97 14.50
N ASN A 38 7.40 -10.73 14.00
CA ASN A 38 8.37 -10.35 12.95
C ASN A 38 9.58 -9.57 13.49
N TRP A 39 9.57 -9.19 14.76
CA TRP A 39 10.65 -8.48 15.43
C TRP A 39 10.75 -8.99 16.87
N ASP A 40 11.96 -9.03 17.42
CA ASP A 40 12.14 -9.23 18.85
C ASP A 40 12.57 -7.92 19.51
N SER A 41 11.87 -7.52 20.57
CA SER A 41 12.20 -6.31 21.34
C SER A 41 13.08 -6.60 22.54
N LEU A 42 13.34 -7.87 22.86
CA LEU A 42 14.29 -8.26 23.91
C LEU A 42 15.73 -7.84 23.57
N ASP A 43 16.06 -7.74 22.28
CA ASP A 43 17.36 -7.29 21.79
C ASP A 43 17.60 -5.76 21.95
N GLU A 44 16.58 -4.97 22.34
CA GLU A 44 16.62 -3.49 22.25
C GLU A 44 15.98 -2.75 23.45
N HIS A 45 16.33 -3.10 24.69
CA HIS A 45 16.10 -2.30 25.92
C HIS A 45 14.66 -1.72 26.12
N GLY A 46 13.62 -2.38 25.61
CA GLY A 46 12.29 -1.78 25.46
C GLY A 46 11.12 -2.63 25.96
N VAL A 47 10.02 -1.95 26.32
CA VAL A 47 8.75 -2.60 26.68
C VAL A 47 8.20 -3.36 25.47
N CYS A 48 8.03 -4.69 25.60
CA CYS A 48 7.50 -5.51 24.50
C CYS A 48 6.08 -5.09 24.14
N THR A 49 5.92 -4.57 22.92
CA THR A 49 4.61 -4.27 22.33
C THR A 49 4.05 -5.46 21.56
N ALA A 50 4.92 -6.32 21.03
CA ALA A 50 4.54 -7.50 20.27
C ALA A 50 3.76 -8.52 21.10
N ASP A 51 4.11 -8.72 22.38
CA ASP A 51 3.40 -9.65 23.27
C ASP A 51 1.96 -9.18 23.51
N LYS A 52 1.75 -7.88 23.75
CA LYS A 52 0.40 -7.29 23.89
C LYS A 52 -0.41 -7.36 22.61
N ASP A 53 0.22 -7.15 21.45
CA ASP A 53 -0.42 -7.34 20.16
C ASP A 53 -0.78 -8.83 19.91
N CYS A 54 0.02 -9.77 20.43
CA CYS A 54 -0.27 -11.21 20.40
C CYS A 54 -1.43 -11.58 21.34
N GLU A 55 -1.44 -11.09 22.59
CA GLU A 55 -2.53 -11.25 23.56
C GLU A 55 -3.86 -10.73 23.00
N ASP A 56 -3.87 -9.54 22.39
CA ASP A 56 -5.06 -9.00 21.72
C ASP A 56 -5.47 -9.85 20.51
N ALA A 57 -4.52 -10.38 19.71
CA ALA A 57 -4.83 -11.27 18.59
C ALA A 57 -5.45 -12.60 19.05
N TYR A 58 -4.93 -13.17 20.14
CA TYR A 58 -5.45 -14.36 20.79
C TYR A 58 -6.85 -14.11 21.35
N ARG A 59 -7.06 -13.00 22.07
CA ARG A 59 -8.37 -12.60 22.61
C ARG A 59 -9.42 -12.36 21.53
N VAL A 60 -9.02 -11.77 20.40
CA VAL A 60 -9.87 -11.68 19.20
C VAL A 60 -10.27 -13.07 18.73
N CYS A 61 -9.33 -14.01 18.61
CA CYS A 61 -9.63 -15.37 18.14
C CYS A 61 -10.50 -16.17 19.14
N GLN A 62 -10.35 -15.95 20.44
CA GLN A 62 -11.25 -16.50 21.47
C GLN A 62 -12.68 -15.94 21.35
N ILE A 63 -12.84 -14.61 21.24
CA ILE A 63 -14.17 -13.98 21.08
C ILE A 63 -14.83 -14.42 19.78
N LEU A 64 -14.03 -14.58 18.73
CA LEU A 64 -14.48 -15.08 17.44
C LEU A 64 -14.56 -16.60 17.37
N ASP A 65 -14.21 -17.35 18.42
CA ASP A 65 -14.23 -18.82 18.49
C ASP A 65 -13.69 -19.47 17.20
N ILE A 66 -12.41 -19.16 16.94
CA ILE A 66 -11.60 -19.67 15.83
C ILE A 66 -10.22 -20.13 16.34
N PRO A 67 -9.60 -21.16 15.74
CA PRO A 67 -8.25 -21.58 16.11
C PRO A 67 -7.22 -20.45 15.95
N PHE A 68 -6.27 -20.38 16.86
CA PHE A 68 -5.18 -19.40 16.88
C PHE A 68 -3.82 -20.07 16.79
N HIS A 69 -2.96 -19.56 15.92
CA HIS A 69 -1.55 -19.94 15.83
C HIS A 69 -0.65 -18.71 15.93
N GLN A 70 0.52 -18.89 16.53
CA GLN A 70 1.59 -17.91 16.52
C GLN A 70 2.77 -18.47 15.71
N VAL A 71 3.32 -17.65 14.81
CA VAL A 71 4.54 -17.95 14.05
C VAL A 71 5.57 -16.85 14.26
N SER A 72 6.85 -17.23 14.20
CA SER A 72 7.97 -16.29 14.23
C SER A 72 8.60 -16.21 12.85
N TYR A 73 8.76 -14.98 12.34
CA TYR A 73 9.52 -14.67 11.12
C TYR A 73 10.62 -13.65 11.40
N VAL A 74 11.14 -13.58 12.63
CA VAL A 74 12.17 -12.61 13.04
C VAL A 74 13.42 -12.71 12.15
N LYS A 75 13.84 -13.94 11.81
CA LYS A 75 15.02 -14.21 10.98
C LYS A 75 14.82 -13.76 9.53
N GLU A 76 13.68 -14.12 8.95
CA GLU A 76 13.28 -13.76 7.58
C GLU A 76 13.10 -12.24 7.48
N TYR A 77 12.47 -11.61 8.47
CA TYR A 77 12.32 -10.16 8.53
C TYR A 77 13.67 -9.45 8.61
N TRP A 78 14.59 -9.95 9.45
CA TRP A 78 15.92 -9.38 9.58
C TRP A 78 16.69 -9.42 8.26
N ASN A 79 16.68 -10.57 7.58
CA ASN A 79 17.44 -10.78 6.35
C ASN A 79 16.81 -10.10 5.14
N ASP A 80 15.50 -10.28 4.91
CA ASP A 80 14.84 -9.87 3.67
C ASP A 80 14.22 -8.47 3.73
N VAL A 81 14.00 -7.91 4.94
CA VAL A 81 13.39 -6.59 5.13
C VAL A 81 14.35 -5.60 5.78
N PHE A 82 14.92 -5.94 6.93
CA PHE A 82 15.69 -5.00 7.74
C PHE A 82 17.10 -4.76 7.18
N SER A 83 17.78 -5.81 6.71
CA SER A 83 19.11 -5.69 6.11
C SER A 83 19.09 -4.89 4.81
N ASP A 84 18.07 -5.07 3.95
CA ASP A 84 17.86 -4.23 2.76
C ASP A 84 17.56 -2.77 3.15
N PHE A 85 16.71 -2.56 4.16
CA PHE A 85 16.41 -1.24 4.71
C PHE A 85 17.67 -0.49 5.17
N LEU A 86 18.57 -1.14 5.94
CA LEU A 86 19.83 -0.53 6.38
C LEU A 86 20.75 -0.21 5.19
N ASN A 87 20.87 -1.14 4.25
CA ASN A 87 21.69 -1.04 3.04
C ASN A 87 21.22 0.06 2.08
N GLU A 88 19.91 0.30 1.98
CA GLU A 88 19.34 1.43 1.24
C GLU A 88 19.61 2.77 1.96
N TYR A 89 19.50 2.80 3.30
CA TYR A 89 19.83 3.99 4.10
C TYR A 89 21.32 4.35 4.01
N GLU A 90 22.24 3.38 4.09
CA GLU A 90 23.69 3.64 3.95
C GLU A 90 24.02 4.26 2.58
N LYS A 91 23.31 3.86 1.52
CA LYS A 91 23.40 4.46 0.19
C LYS A 91 22.59 5.76 0.05
N GLY A 92 22.13 6.31 1.17
CA GLY A 92 21.35 7.53 1.30
C GLY A 92 20.05 7.53 0.50
N ARG A 93 19.43 6.37 0.31
CA ARG A 93 18.06 6.27 -0.18
C ARG A 93 17.10 6.22 1.00
N THR A 94 15.83 6.51 0.75
CA THR A 94 14.76 6.40 1.75
C THR A 94 13.91 5.19 1.37
N PRO A 95 14.21 3.97 1.86
CA PRO A 95 13.43 2.77 1.58
C PRO A 95 12.01 2.83 2.18
N ASN A 96 11.16 1.90 1.76
CA ASN A 96 9.85 1.67 2.37
C ASN A 96 9.76 0.20 2.83
N PRO A 97 10.06 -0.11 4.11
CA PRO A 97 10.12 -1.49 4.60
C PRO A 97 8.76 -2.17 4.64
N ASP A 98 7.64 -1.43 4.66
CA ASP A 98 6.30 -2.03 4.68
C ASP A 98 5.95 -2.71 3.34
N ILE A 99 6.44 -2.18 2.22
CA ILE A 99 6.30 -2.82 0.90
C ILE A 99 7.10 -4.13 0.85
N VAL A 100 8.33 -4.11 1.39
CA VAL A 100 9.22 -5.29 1.42
C VAL A 100 8.68 -6.35 2.39
N CYS A 101 8.20 -5.94 3.57
CA CYS A 101 7.48 -6.79 4.53
C CYS A 101 6.24 -7.45 3.92
N ASN A 102 5.42 -6.71 3.17
CA ASN A 102 4.29 -7.33 2.47
C ASN A 102 4.78 -8.37 1.46
N LYS A 103 5.76 -8.04 0.61
CA LYS A 103 6.29 -8.94 -0.41
C LYS A 103 6.91 -10.22 0.16
N HIS A 104 7.83 -10.11 1.12
CA HIS A 104 8.64 -11.23 1.61
C HIS A 104 7.98 -11.97 2.77
N ILE A 105 7.32 -11.27 3.69
CA ILE A 105 6.78 -11.86 4.91
C ILE A 105 5.30 -12.19 4.75
N LYS A 106 4.43 -11.19 4.52
CA LYS A 106 2.97 -11.44 4.51
C LYS A 106 2.49 -12.21 3.27
N PHE A 107 3.04 -11.95 2.09
CA PHE A 107 2.64 -12.59 0.84
C PHE A 107 3.68 -13.58 0.31
N SER A 108 4.58 -14.03 1.18
CA SER A 108 5.50 -15.15 0.93
C SER A 108 5.62 -16.06 2.16
N CYS A 109 6.31 -15.68 3.25
CA CYS A 109 6.47 -16.56 4.44
C CYS A 109 5.12 -17.00 5.06
N PHE A 110 4.23 -16.05 5.37
CA PHE A 110 2.89 -16.33 5.90
C PHE A 110 2.01 -17.06 4.88
N PHE A 111 2.10 -16.68 3.60
CA PHE A 111 1.34 -17.33 2.54
C PHE A 111 1.69 -18.81 2.41
N ASN A 112 2.99 -19.13 2.32
CA ASN A 112 3.46 -20.51 2.22
C ASN A 112 3.09 -21.30 3.48
N TYR A 113 3.30 -20.74 4.68
CA TYR A 113 2.92 -21.41 5.93
C TYR A 113 1.41 -21.73 6.00
N ALA A 114 0.55 -20.76 5.67
CA ALA A 114 -0.89 -20.97 5.68
C ALA A 114 -1.33 -22.09 4.72
N VAL A 115 -0.70 -22.16 3.55
CA VAL A 115 -1.05 -23.12 2.50
C VAL A 115 -0.45 -24.50 2.78
N ASP A 116 0.85 -24.56 3.03
CA ASP A 116 1.62 -25.80 3.08
C ASP A 116 1.57 -26.47 4.47
N ASN A 117 1.45 -25.70 5.56
CA ASN A 117 1.40 -26.23 6.93
C ASN A 117 -0.02 -26.29 7.52
N LEU A 118 -0.89 -25.33 7.19
CA LEU A 118 -2.27 -25.30 7.70
C LEU A 118 -3.32 -25.79 6.69
N GLY A 119 -2.94 -26.07 5.44
CA GLY A 119 -3.85 -26.63 4.43
C GLY A 119 -4.87 -25.63 3.86
N ALA A 120 -4.63 -24.32 4.00
CA ALA A 120 -5.61 -23.29 3.63
C ALA A 120 -5.96 -23.31 2.15
N ASP A 121 -7.26 -23.21 1.82
CA ASP A 121 -7.73 -22.94 0.46
C ASP A 121 -7.32 -21.52 0.02
N ALA A 122 -7.39 -20.54 0.94
CA ALA A 122 -7.00 -19.15 0.71
C ALA A 122 -6.44 -18.50 1.99
N VAL A 123 -5.69 -17.41 1.83
CA VAL A 123 -5.29 -16.53 2.93
C VAL A 123 -6.14 -15.26 2.97
N ALA A 124 -6.20 -14.61 4.13
CA ALA A 124 -6.83 -13.31 4.26
C ALA A 124 -6.00 -12.33 5.10
N THR A 125 -6.18 -11.05 4.84
CA THR A 125 -5.53 -9.98 5.61
C THR A 125 -6.48 -8.81 5.85
N GLY A 126 -6.27 -8.07 6.95
CA GLY A 126 -7.00 -6.83 7.24
C GLY A 126 -6.59 -5.62 6.38
N HIS A 127 -6.07 -5.83 5.15
CA HIS A 127 -5.71 -4.71 4.29
C HIS A 127 -6.92 -4.11 3.56
N TYR A 128 -6.92 -2.78 3.42
CA TYR A 128 -7.85 -2.03 2.60
C TYR A 128 -7.38 -2.06 1.13
N ALA A 129 -7.68 -3.14 0.45
CA ALA A 129 -7.51 -3.33 -0.98
C ALA A 129 -8.59 -4.27 -1.52
N ARG A 130 -8.68 -4.44 -2.83
CA ARG A 130 -9.54 -5.44 -3.49
C ARG A 130 -8.74 -6.21 -4.53
N THR A 131 -9.21 -7.38 -4.93
CA THR A 131 -8.77 -8.06 -6.14
C THR A 131 -9.82 -7.88 -7.24
N SER A 132 -9.53 -8.32 -8.46
CA SER A 132 -10.53 -8.50 -9.52
C SER A 132 -11.21 -9.88 -9.48
N LEU A 133 -11.10 -10.61 -8.37
CA LEU A 133 -11.80 -11.88 -8.15
C LEU A 133 -12.90 -11.68 -7.12
N GLU A 134 -14.00 -12.39 -7.30
CA GLU A 134 -14.95 -12.66 -6.22
C GLU A 134 -14.45 -13.82 -5.34
N ASP A 135 -14.95 -13.92 -4.10
CA ASP A 135 -14.48 -14.93 -3.12
C ASP A 135 -14.48 -16.36 -3.69
N GLU A 136 -15.54 -16.76 -4.41
CA GLU A 136 -15.64 -18.09 -5.03
C GLU A 136 -14.61 -18.35 -6.14
N GLU A 137 -14.19 -17.31 -6.86
CA GLU A 137 -13.16 -17.43 -7.90
C GLU A 137 -11.77 -17.63 -7.30
N VAL A 138 -11.52 -17.15 -6.08
CA VAL A 138 -10.28 -17.37 -5.33
C VAL A 138 -10.11 -18.86 -5.00
N PHE A 139 -11.18 -19.54 -4.59
CA PHE A 139 -11.16 -20.97 -4.26
C PHE A 139 -11.04 -21.92 -5.47
N GLN A 140 -11.18 -21.39 -6.69
CA GLN A 140 -10.96 -22.14 -7.93
C GLN A 140 -9.49 -22.12 -8.39
N GLN A 141 -8.63 -21.30 -7.78
CA GLN A 141 -7.23 -21.17 -8.16
C GLN A 141 -6.38 -22.32 -7.57
N LYS A 142 -5.93 -23.25 -8.43
CA LYS A 142 -4.96 -24.29 -8.02
C LYS A 142 -3.62 -23.65 -7.66
N HIS A 143 -3.08 -23.98 -6.48
CA HIS A 143 -1.69 -23.70 -6.15
C HIS A 143 -0.78 -24.61 -6.98
N VAL A 144 0.08 -24.02 -7.80
CA VAL A 144 1.11 -24.74 -8.56
C VAL A 144 2.44 -24.14 -8.15
N ARG A 145 3.19 -24.84 -7.30
CA ARG A 145 4.55 -24.43 -6.93
C ARG A 145 5.40 -24.44 -8.19
N ARG A 146 5.98 -23.28 -8.56
CA ARG A 146 6.82 -23.17 -9.76
C ARG A 146 8.05 -24.07 -9.59
N PRO A 147 8.41 -24.89 -10.60
CA PRO A 147 9.67 -25.62 -10.59
C PRO A 147 10.84 -24.64 -10.56
N GLU A 148 11.76 -24.82 -9.62
CA GLU A 148 13.01 -24.07 -9.58
C GLU A 148 13.86 -24.45 -10.80
N GLY A 149 14.34 -23.46 -11.56
CA GLY A 149 15.28 -23.65 -12.67
C GLY A 149 14.75 -23.48 -14.11
N LEU A 150 13.44 -23.34 -14.36
CA LEU A 150 12.96 -23.09 -15.73
C LEU A 150 13.14 -21.62 -16.17
N PHE A 151 14.12 -21.38 -17.05
CA PHE A 151 14.55 -20.02 -17.46
C PHE A 151 13.60 -19.27 -18.42
N ARG A 152 12.45 -19.85 -18.80
CA ARG A 152 11.42 -19.20 -19.64
C ARG A 152 10.01 -19.65 -19.24
N ASN A 153 9.31 -18.79 -18.49
CA ASN A 153 7.89 -19.00 -18.19
C ASN A 153 7.03 -18.78 -19.45
N ARG A 154 6.76 -19.86 -20.20
CA ARG A 154 5.55 -19.97 -21.02
C ARG A 154 4.43 -20.71 -20.27
N PHE A 155 4.41 -20.57 -18.95
CA PHE A 155 3.17 -20.72 -18.19
C PHE A 155 2.36 -19.44 -18.38
N GLU A 156 1.50 -19.44 -19.41
CA GLU A 156 0.45 -18.44 -19.52
C GLU A 156 -0.40 -18.51 -18.24
N ILE A 157 -0.33 -17.48 -17.40
CA ILE A 157 -1.26 -17.30 -16.29
C ILE A 157 -2.62 -16.97 -16.91
N ARG A 158 -3.38 -18.03 -17.25
CA ARG A 158 -4.66 -17.90 -17.97
C ARG A 158 -5.68 -17.00 -17.27
N ASN A 159 -5.56 -16.86 -15.94
CA ASN A 159 -6.38 -16.00 -15.10
C ASN A 159 -5.51 -15.03 -14.28
N VAL A 160 -5.04 -13.93 -14.91
CA VAL A 160 -4.31 -12.85 -14.20
C VAL A 160 -5.26 -12.02 -13.33
N VAL A 161 -4.88 -11.82 -12.07
CA VAL A 161 -5.67 -11.07 -11.08
C VAL A 161 -5.13 -9.65 -10.91
N LYS A 162 -6.05 -8.68 -10.87
CA LYS A 162 -5.69 -7.26 -10.73
C LYS A 162 -5.84 -6.87 -9.27
N LEU A 163 -4.84 -6.17 -8.74
CA LEU A 163 -4.95 -5.46 -7.46
C LEU A 163 -5.76 -4.18 -7.70
N LEU A 164 -6.81 -3.93 -6.92
CA LEU A 164 -7.73 -2.81 -7.06
C LEU A 164 -7.79 -1.97 -5.78
N GLN A 165 -8.02 -0.66 -5.91
CA GLN A 165 -8.15 0.25 -4.77
C GLN A 165 -9.33 -0.13 -3.88
N ALA A 166 -9.19 0.06 -2.57
CA ALA A 166 -10.31 -0.02 -1.64
C ALA A 166 -11.41 1.02 -1.95
N ALA A 167 -12.60 0.80 -1.40
CA ALA A 167 -13.66 1.80 -1.37
C ALA A 167 -13.26 3.04 -0.54
N ASP A 168 -12.54 2.83 0.57
CA ASP A 168 -11.96 3.90 1.39
C ASP A 168 -10.67 4.43 0.76
N SER A 169 -10.76 5.56 0.06
CA SER A 169 -9.61 6.20 -0.60
C SER A 169 -8.52 6.71 0.37
N PHE A 170 -8.87 6.99 1.63
CA PHE A 170 -7.91 7.44 2.65
C PHE A 170 -7.18 6.28 3.32
N LYS A 171 -7.81 5.10 3.37
CA LYS A 171 -7.19 3.85 3.84
C LYS A 171 -6.60 2.97 2.75
N ASP A 172 -6.80 3.27 1.47
CA ASP A 172 -6.26 2.51 0.31
C ASP A 172 -4.80 2.09 0.48
N GLN A 173 -4.59 0.80 0.73
CA GLN A 173 -3.29 0.18 0.99
C GLN A 173 -2.66 -0.46 -0.26
N THR A 174 -3.25 -0.30 -1.45
CA THR A 174 -2.68 -0.83 -2.71
C THR A 174 -1.26 -0.33 -3.00
N PHE A 175 -0.87 0.84 -2.49
CA PHE A 175 0.51 1.33 -2.52
C PHE A 175 1.48 0.37 -1.82
N PHE A 176 1.11 -0.15 -0.65
CA PHE A 176 1.93 -1.06 0.14
C PHE A 176 1.92 -2.50 -0.39
N LEU A 177 0.86 -2.89 -1.10
CA LEU A 177 0.70 -4.19 -1.73
C LEU A 177 1.27 -4.25 -3.17
N SER A 178 1.93 -3.18 -3.61
CA SER A 178 2.29 -2.98 -5.00
C SER A 178 3.33 -3.99 -5.54
N GLN A 179 4.13 -4.62 -4.67
CA GLN A 179 5.09 -5.69 -5.02
C GLN A 179 4.60 -7.13 -4.68
N VAL A 180 3.31 -7.33 -4.43
CA VAL A 180 2.75 -8.70 -4.22
C VAL A 180 2.79 -9.49 -5.55
N SER A 181 3.08 -10.79 -5.47
CA SER A 181 3.13 -11.71 -6.63
C SER A 181 1.73 -12.10 -7.12
N GLN A 182 1.59 -12.54 -8.39
CA GLN A 182 0.32 -13.10 -8.87
C GLN A 182 -0.11 -14.30 -8.03
N ASP A 183 0.82 -15.22 -7.72
CA ASP A 183 0.49 -16.49 -7.10
C ASP A 183 -0.09 -16.31 -5.69
N ALA A 184 0.43 -15.36 -4.91
CA ALA A 184 -0.14 -15.00 -3.61
C ALA A 184 -1.43 -14.18 -3.75
N LEU A 185 -1.48 -13.21 -4.69
CA LEU A 185 -2.66 -12.35 -4.89
C LEU A 185 -3.89 -13.16 -5.33
N ARG A 186 -3.71 -14.18 -6.18
CA ARG A 186 -4.75 -15.09 -6.68
C ARG A 186 -5.44 -15.88 -5.57
N ARG A 187 -4.78 -16.06 -4.43
CA ARG A 187 -5.26 -16.84 -3.28
C ARG A 187 -5.40 -15.99 -2.01
N THR A 188 -5.55 -14.68 -2.17
CA THR A 188 -5.72 -13.71 -1.07
C THR A 188 -7.13 -13.09 -1.10
N LEU A 189 -7.79 -13.11 0.05
CA LEU A 189 -9.01 -12.35 0.33
C LEU A 189 -8.68 -11.04 1.06
N PHE A 190 -9.39 -9.96 0.72
CA PHE A 190 -9.34 -8.66 1.41
C PHE A 190 -10.74 -8.25 1.91
N PRO A 191 -11.21 -8.79 3.06
CA PRO A 191 -12.60 -8.62 3.50
C PRO A 191 -13.02 -7.17 3.73
N LEU A 192 -12.08 -6.27 4.01
CA LEU A 192 -12.33 -4.85 4.25
C LEU A 192 -12.37 -3.99 2.97
N GLY A 193 -12.06 -4.56 1.80
CA GLY A 193 -11.86 -3.82 0.56
C GLY A 193 -13.05 -2.96 0.09
N GLY A 194 -14.27 -3.35 0.48
CA GLY A 194 -15.51 -2.61 0.19
C GLY A 194 -15.97 -1.66 1.30
N LEU A 195 -15.25 -1.58 2.43
CA LEU A 195 -15.70 -0.90 3.65
C LEU A 195 -14.88 0.36 3.95
N THR A 196 -15.50 1.31 4.66
CA THR A 196 -14.81 2.48 5.24
C THR A 196 -14.31 2.19 6.64
N LYS A 197 -13.24 2.86 7.08
CA LYS A 197 -12.70 2.67 8.44
C LYS A 197 -13.73 2.92 9.54
N GLY A 198 -14.60 3.91 9.35
CA GLY A 198 -15.69 4.21 10.28
C GLY A 198 -16.67 3.04 10.42
N PHE A 199 -17.03 2.42 9.30
CA PHE A 199 -17.92 1.25 9.30
C PHE A 199 -17.23 0.01 9.89
N VAL A 200 -15.94 -0.21 9.62
CA VAL A 200 -15.14 -1.27 10.27
C VAL A 200 -15.12 -1.09 11.79
N LYS A 201 -14.92 0.14 12.29
CA LYS A 201 -15.00 0.41 13.74
C LYS A 201 -16.41 0.17 14.31
N LYS A 202 -17.48 0.50 13.57
CA LYS A 202 -18.86 0.20 13.98
C LYS A 202 -19.09 -1.32 14.12
N ILE A 203 -18.68 -2.11 13.13
CA ILE A 203 -18.77 -3.58 13.19
C ILE A 203 -18.04 -4.13 14.42
N ALA A 204 -16.82 -3.63 14.72
CA ALA A 204 -16.08 -4.06 15.91
C ALA A 204 -16.83 -3.76 17.22
N ALA A 205 -17.48 -2.59 17.32
CA ALA A 205 -18.23 -2.19 18.50
C ALA A 205 -19.46 -3.09 18.71
N GLU A 206 -20.15 -3.46 17.63
CA GLU A 206 -21.33 -4.33 17.67
C GLU A 206 -21.00 -5.81 17.97
N ASN A 207 -19.72 -6.21 17.95
CA ASN A 207 -19.28 -7.61 18.04
C ASN A 207 -18.31 -7.90 19.20
N ARG A 208 -18.42 -7.14 20.31
CA ARG A 208 -17.61 -7.33 21.54
C ARG A 208 -16.09 -7.10 21.35
N LEU A 209 -15.66 -6.53 20.22
CA LEU A 209 -14.25 -6.25 19.91
C LEU A 209 -13.77 -4.88 20.46
N HIS A 210 -14.29 -4.46 21.62
CA HIS A 210 -14.01 -3.13 22.20
C HIS A 210 -12.55 -2.92 22.62
N HIS A 211 -11.85 -3.98 23.01
CA HIS A 211 -10.44 -3.93 23.43
C HIS A 211 -9.53 -3.46 22.27
N VAL A 212 -9.67 -4.02 21.06
CA VAL A 212 -8.93 -3.56 19.88
C VAL A 212 -9.42 -2.22 19.31
N LEU A 213 -10.62 -1.75 19.68
CA LEU A 213 -11.14 -0.44 19.24
C LEU A 213 -10.44 0.76 19.90
N GLN A 214 -10.01 0.60 21.14
CA GLN A 214 -9.32 1.65 21.91
C GLN A 214 -7.85 1.79 21.50
N LYS A 215 -7.29 0.80 20.79
CA LYS A 215 -5.92 0.83 20.31
C LYS A 215 -5.75 1.93 19.26
N LYS A 216 -4.71 2.75 19.43
CA LYS A 216 -4.23 3.66 18.39
C LYS A 216 -3.79 2.83 17.18
N GLU A 217 -4.05 3.32 15.98
CA GLU A 217 -3.57 2.66 14.76
C GLU A 217 -2.03 2.62 14.77
N SER A 218 -1.46 1.49 14.35
CA SER A 218 -0.02 1.30 14.20
C SER A 218 0.49 2.13 13.02
N MET A 219 0.79 3.40 13.30
CA MET A 219 1.33 4.37 12.34
C MET A 219 2.85 4.43 12.51
N GLY A 220 3.58 4.21 11.41
CA GLY A 220 5.05 4.13 11.41
C GLY A 220 5.56 2.72 11.10
N ILE A 221 6.88 2.59 11.02
CA ILE A 221 7.54 1.33 10.66
C ILE A 221 7.44 0.35 11.85
N CYS A 222 7.03 -0.89 11.56
CA CYS A 222 6.68 -1.90 12.57
C CYS A 222 7.73 -2.09 13.68
N PHE A 223 9.03 -2.19 13.34
CA PHE A 223 10.11 -2.36 14.33
C PHE A 223 10.50 -1.06 15.06
N VAL A 224 10.40 0.11 14.42
CA VAL A 224 10.73 1.39 15.07
C VAL A 224 9.70 1.69 16.17
N GLY A 225 8.43 1.38 15.91
CA GLY A 225 7.33 1.61 16.85
C GLY A 225 7.20 3.09 17.20
N LYS A 226 7.31 3.42 18.49
CA LYS A 226 7.22 4.81 19.01
C LYS A 226 8.58 5.49 19.20
N ARG A 227 9.68 4.85 18.80
CA ARG A 227 11.05 5.35 19.04
C ARG A 227 11.38 6.53 18.12
N ASN A 228 12.31 7.38 18.55
CA ASN A 228 12.88 8.40 17.67
C ASN A 228 13.70 7.71 16.56
N PHE A 229 13.41 8.04 15.30
CA PHE A 229 14.01 7.38 14.14
C PHE A 229 15.53 7.58 14.03
N GLU A 230 16.03 8.77 14.35
CA GLU A 230 17.47 9.06 14.34
C GLU A 230 18.21 8.22 15.39
N ASN A 231 17.67 8.17 16.62
CA ASN A 231 18.27 7.37 17.69
C ASN A 231 18.22 5.86 17.38
N PHE A 232 17.18 5.41 16.67
CA PHE A 232 17.07 4.02 16.21
C PHE A 232 18.11 3.70 15.13
N ILE A 233 18.15 4.46 14.03
CA ILE A 233 19.02 4.11 12.89
C ILE A 233 20.51 4.21 13.23
N LEU A 234 20.89 5.08 14.18
CA LEU A 234 22.27 5.23 14.66
C LEU A 234 22.74 4.09 15.59
N GLN A 235 21.87 3.16 15.99
CA GLN A 235 22.30 1.90 16.64
C GLN A 235 22.90 0.91 15.61
N TYR A 236 22.56 1.09 14.33
CA TYR A 236 22.92 0.20 13.24
C TYR A 236 23.89 0.81 12.22
N LEU A 237 23.75 2.11 11.94
CA LEU A 237 24.60 2.84 11.00
C LEU A 237 25.50 3.81 11.73
N GLN A 238 26.80 3.66 11.54
CA GLN A 238 27.81 4.55 12.10
C GLN A 238 27.58 6.01 11.66
N PRO A 239 27.58 6.99 12.59
CA PRO A 239 27.52 8.40 12.22
C PRO A 239 28.60 8.78 11.21
N ARG A 240 28.23 9.53 10.17
CA ARG A 240 29.15 10.10 9.18
C ARG A 240 28.89 11.61 9.09
N PRO A 241 29.50 12.41 9.98
CA PRO A 241 29.21 13.83 10.06
C PRO A 241 29.51 14.58 8.75
N GLY A 242 28.68 15.56 8.43
CA GLY A 242 28.78 16.35 7.20
C GLY A 242 28.14 17.73 7.34
N LYS A 243 28.17 18.53 6.28
CA LYS A 243 27.71 19.93 6.31
C LYS A 243 26.39 20.11 5.57
N PHE A 244 25.58 21.04 6.06
CA PHE A 244 24.50 21.61 5.28
C PHE A 244 25.04 22.70 4.36
N ILE A 245 24.87 22.52 3.05
CA ILE A 245 25.35 23.46 2.02
C ILE A 245 24.16 24.12 1.34
N SER A 246 24.11 25.45 1.35
CA SER A 246 23.15 26.25 0.59
C SER A 246 23.36 26.08 -0.91
N ILE A 247 22.30 25.78 -1.68
CA ILE A 247 22.40 25.73 -3.14
C ILE A 247 22.33 27.10 -3.83
N GLU A 248 22.00 28.17 -3.11
CA GLU A 248 21.90 29.52 -3.68
C GLU A 248 23.27 30.19 -3.78
N ASP A 249 24.16 29.94 -2.80
CA ASP A 249 25.43 30.64 -2.63
C ASP A 249 26.58 29.75 -2.13
N ASN A 250 26.39 28.42 -2.07
CA ASN A 250 27.36 27.43 -1.56
C ASN A 250 27.84 27.65 -0.11
N LYS A 251 27.17 28.50 0.69
CA LYS A 251 27.55 28.70 2.09
C LYS A 251 27.26 27.46 2.94
N VAL A 252 28.13 27.23 3.92
CA VAL A 252 27.89 26.26 4.99
C VAL A 252 26.90 26.87 5.98
N LEU A 253 25.75 26.24 6.16
CA LEU A 253 24.69 26.70 7.07
C LEU A 253 24.70 25.98 8.42
N GLY A 254 25.39 24.84 8.53
CA GLY A 254 25.48 24.04 9.75
C GLY A 254 26.06 22.67 9.49
N THR A 255 25.96 21.78 10.47
CA THR A 255 26.44 20.39 10.41
C THR A 255 25.36 19.39 10.80
N HIS A 256 25.57 18.12 10.45
CA HIS A 256 24.68 17.00 10.80
C HIS A 256 25.47 15.73 11.11
N LYS A 257 24.81 14.73 11.72
CA LYS A 257 25.42 13.43 12.08
C LYS A 257 25.54 12.42 10.93
N GLY A 258 24.78 12.59 9.84
CA GLY A 258 24.79 11.66 8.71
C GLY A 258 23.83 12.06 7.59
N TRP A 259 24.31 12.10 6.35
CA TRP A 259 23.48 12.39 5.16
C TRP A 259 22.34 11.38 4.97
N PHE A 260 22.51 10.14 5.44
CA PHE A 260 21.47 9.11 5.43
C PHE A 260 20.27 9.42 6.33
N LEU A 261 20.41 10.29 7.34
CA LEU A 261 19.32 10.70 8.25
C LEU A 261 18.26 11.60 7.58
N TYR A 262 18.53 12.06 6.35
CA TYR A 262 17.71 13.05 5.67
C TYR A 262 17.04 12.50 4.41
N THR A 263 15.78 12.86 4.20
CA THR A 263 15.02 12.56 2.98
C THR A 263 14.81 13.84 2.16
N LEU A 264 14.76 13.72 0.83
CA LEU A 264 14.52 14.88 -0.03
C LEU A 264 13.18 15.55 0.32
N GLY A 265 13.18 16.88 0.40
CA GLY A 265 12.06 17.72 0.79
C GLY A 265 11.71 17.74 2.28
N GLN A 266 12.47 17.05 3.13
CA GLN A 266 12.45 17.19 4.59
C GLN A 266 12.97 18.57 5.00
N ARG A 267 12.39 19.17 6.04
CA ARG A 267 12.92 20.39 6.65
C ARG A 267 14.21 20.05 7.41
N ALA A 268 15.30 20.75 7.11
CA ALA A 268 16.62 20.46 7.67
C ALA A 268 16.77 20.87 9.15
N ASN A 269 15.87 21.72 9.67
CA ASN A 269 15.82 22.20 11.06
C ASN A 269 17.15 22.83 11.55
N ILE A 270 17.83 23.54 10.66
CA ILE A 270 19.06 24.27 10.97
C ILE A 270 18.73 25.49 11.86
N GLY A 271 19.43 25.63 12.98
CA GLY A 271 19.24 26.73 13.93
C GLY A 271 19.71 28.09 13.38
N GLY A 272 19.16 29.18 13.89
CA GLY A 272 19.57 30.55 13.55
C GLY A 272 19.08 31.09 12.20
N LEU A 273 18.45 30.26 11.36
CA LEU A 273 17.91 30.69 10.06
C LEU A 273 16.49 31.27 10.21
N ARG A 274 16.23 32.42 9.56
CA ARG A 274 14.95 33.15 9.64
C ARG A 274 13.78 32.41 8.99
N GLU A 275 14.05 31.58 7.99
CA GLU A 275 13.06 30.87 7.19
C GLU A 275 13.33 29.36 7.16
N PRO A 276 12.35 28.49 6.84
CA PRO A 276 12.57 27.05 6.80
C PRO A 276 13.39 26.63 5.58
N TRP A 277 14.50 25.92 5.83
CA TRP A 277 15.33 25.29 4.80
C TRP A 277 14.98 23.81 4.62
N TYR A 278 15.04 23.33 3.37
CA TYR A 278 14.64 21.99 2.97
C TYR A 278 15.74 21.28 2.17
N VAL A 279 15.88 19.98 2.39
CA VAL A 279 16.85 19.12 1.71
C VAL A 279 16.48 18.94 0.23
N VAL A 280 17.35 19.31 -0.69
CA VAL A 280 17.11 19.22 -2.15
C VAL A 280 17.88 18.07 -2.81
N GLU A 281 19.04 17.75 -2.27
CA GLU A 281 19.99 16.75 -2.76
C GLU A 281 20.93 16.32 -1.65
N LYS A 282 21.61 15.18 -1.82
CA LYS A 282 22.56 14.64 -0.84
C LYS A 282 23.78 14.12 -1.59
N ASP A 283 24.94 14.64 -1.23
CA ASP A 283 26.22 14.24 -1.81
C ASP A 283 26.81 13.12 -0.96
N GLY A 284 26.60 11.87 -1.39
CA GLY A 284 27.16 10.69 -0.73
C GLY A 284 28.67 10.56 -0.87
N THR A 285 29.32 11.31 -1.77
CA THR A 285 30.78 11.31 -1.96
C THR A 285 31.47 12.26 -0.99
N ARG A 286 30.89 13.45 -0.77
CA ARG A 286 31.38 14.43 0.22
C ARG A 286 30.81 14.23 1.62
N GLY A 287 29.69 13.52 1.74
CA GLY A 287 28.90 13.41 2.97
C GLY A 287 28.04 14.64 3.27
N ASP A 288 27.95 15.60 2.35
CA ASP A 288 27.24 16.87 2.52
C ASP A 288 25.74 16.75 2.14
N VAL A 289 24.89 17.54 2.79
CA VAL A 289 23.46 17.65 2.47
C VAL A 289 23.15 19.04 1.91
N LEU A 290 22.68 19.06 0.67
CA LEU A 290 22.35 20.29 -0.04
C LEU A 290 20.94 20.75 0.34
N VAL A 291 20.80 22.03 0.68
CA VAL A 291 19.56 22.63 1.19
C VAL A 291 19.20 23.91 0.45
N ALA A 292 17.89 24.22 0.40
CA ALA A 292 17.34 25.43 -0.20
C ALA A 292 16.29 26.09 0.72
N PRO A 293 16.09 27.42 0.66
CA PRO A 293 15.09 28.11 1.46
C PRO A 293 13.69 27.95 0.87
N ARG A 294 12.66 27.99 1.72
CA ARG A 294 11.24 27.90 1.39
C ARG A 294 10.78 26.56 0.81
N THR A 295 9.48 26.31 0.92
CA THR A 295 8.89 25.00 0.56
C THR A 295 8.62 24.85 -0.95
N ASP A 296 8.57 25.96 -1.66
CA ASP A 296 8.26 26.11 -3.09
C ASP A 296 9.51 26.27 -3.98
N HIS A 297 10.71 26.20 -3.40
CA HIS A 297 11.98 26.36 -4.12
C HIS A 297 12.08 25.44 -5.36
N PRO A 298 12.42 25.96 -6.56
CA PRO A 298 12.41 25.18 -7.80
C PRO A 298 13.24 23.89 -7.74
N ALA A 299 14.40 23.90 -7.07
CA ALA A 299 15.25 22.71 -6.92
C ALA A 299 14.62 21.54 -6.12
N LEU A 300 13.50 21.77 -5.41
CA LEU A 300 12.72 20.70 -4.79
C LEU A 300 11.87 19.91 -5.80
N TYR A 301 11.65 20.44 -7.02
CA TYR A 301 10.73 19.90 -8.01
C TYR A 301 11.46 19.16 -9.13
N ARG A 302 11.02 17.96 -9.46
CA ARG A 302 11.54 17.15 -10.57
C ARG A 302 10.37 16.53 -11.34
N ASP A 303 10.42 16.56 -12.67
CA ASP A 303 9.42 16.00 -13.57
C ASP A 303 9.82 14.61 -14.12
N LEU A 304 11.11 14.31 -14.16
CA LEU A 304 11.66 13.06 -14.69
C LEU A 304 12.34 12.19 -13.62
N LEU A 305 12.07 10.89 -13.67
CA LEU A 305 12.76 9.85 -12.89
C LEU A 305 12.99 8.59 -13.74
N ARG A 306 14.01 7.80 -13.40
CA ARG A 306 14.18 6.42 -13.88
C ARG A 306 13.91 5.46 -12.73
N THR A 307 13.40 4.29 -13.03
CA THR A 307 13.17 3.22 -12.05
C THR A 307 14.27 2.15 -12.13
N GLY A 308 14.33 1.27 -11.13
CA GLY A 308 14.86 -0.09 -11.32
C GLY A 308 13.99 -0.91 -12.27
N ARG A 309 14.26 -2.21 -12.40
CA ARG A 309 13.38 -3.13 -13.14
C ARG A 309 12.00 -3.14 -12.50
N VAL A 310 10.96 -2.82 -13.25
CA VAL A 310 9.60 -2.68 -12.72
C VAL A 310 9.00 -4.05 -12.35
N HIS A 311 8.39 -4.15 -11.18
CA HIS A 311 7.51 -5.27 -10.80
C HIS A 311 6.10 -4.96 -11.28
N TRP A 312 5.65 -5.72 -12.27
CA TRP A 312 4.27 -5.67 -12.72
C TRP A 312 3.46 -6.65 -11.88
N VAL A 313 2.36 -6.19 -11.29
CA VAL A 313 1.47 -7.10 -10.53
C VAL A 313 1.03 -8.25 -11.41
N THR A 314 0.79 -8.00 -12.71
CA THR A 314 0.44 -8.99 -13.76
C THR A 314 1.63 -9.79 -14.32
N GLU A 315 2.79 -9.75 -13.68
CA GLU A 315 4.11 -10.27 -14.11
C GLU A 315 4.70 -9.60 -15.35
N GLU A 316 3.89 -9.43 -16.39
CA GLU A 316 4.26 -8.75 -17.64
C GLU A 316 3.82 -7.28 -17.67
N PRO A 317 4.59 -6.38 -18.34
CA PRO A 317 4.19 -5.02 -18.64
C PRO A 317 2.91 -4.97 -19.51
N PRO A 318 2.06 -3.93 -19.36
CA PRO A 318 0.88 -3.74 -20.19
C PRO A 318 1.18 -3.77 -21.68
N ALA A 319 0.38 -4.51 -22.46
CA ALA A 319 0.59 -4.71 -23.89
C ALA A 319 0.74 -3.38 -24.68
N ALA A 320 0.02 -2.33 -24.28
CA ALA A 320 0.18 -0.99 -24.86
C ALA A 320 1.61 -0.43 -24.62
N LEU A 321 2.13 -0.49 -23.40
CA LEU A 321 3.48 -0.06 -23.08
C LEU A 321 4.55 -0.90 -23.82
N VAL A 322 4.30 -2.19 -24.04
CA VAL A 322 5.23 -3.06 -24.79
C VAL A 322 5.26 -2.70 -26.28
N ARG A 323 4.08 -2.52 -26.88
CA ARG A 323 3.89 -2.22 -28.31
C ARG A 323 4.35 -0.80 -28.65
N ASP A 324 3.85 0.18 -27.91
CA ASP A 324 4.00 1.60 -28.23
C ASP A 324 5.26 2.21 -27.57
N LYS A 325 5.98 1.44 -26.74
CA LYS A 325 7.10 1.83 -25.85
C LYS A 325 6.81 2.95 -24.86
N MET A 326 5.66 3.59 -24.96
CA MET A 326 5.20 4.66 -24.09
C MET A 326 3.74 4.42 -23.68
N MET A 327 3.36 4.85 -22.48
CA MET A 327 1.98 4.74 -22.00
C MET A 327 1.65 5.85 -21.01
N GLU A 328 0.51 6.52 -21.19
CA GLU A 328 -0.04 7.43 -20.20
C GLU A 328 -0.63 6.67 -19.00
N CYS A 329 -0.27 7.09 -17.80
CA CYS A 329 -0.85 6.58 -16.56
C CYS A 329 -0.85 7.68 -15.49
N HIS A 330 -1.23 7.33 -14.26
CA HIS A 330 -0.91 8.14 -13.10
C HIS A 330 0.12 7.43 -12.24
N PHE A 331 0.81 8.15 -11.36
CA PHE A 331 1.70 7.56 -10.35
C PHE A 331 1.65 8.29 -9.01
N ARG A 332 2.08 7.60 -7.96
CA ARG A 332 2.40 8.14 -6.63
C ARG A 332 3.63 7.44 -6.09
N PHE A 333 4.52 8.17 -5.42
CA PHE A 333 5.75 7.62 -4.83
C PHE A 333 5.78 7.75 -3.29
N ARG A 334 4.73 8.31 -2.69
CA ARG A 334 4.50 8.34 -1.24
C ARG A 334 3.05 7.93 -0.98
N HIS A 335 2.81 7.24 0.13
CA HIS A 335 1.46 6.94 0.60
C HIS A 335 0.68 8.24 0.85
N GLN A 336 -0.65 8.22 0.66
CA GLN A 336 -1.57 9.37 0.72
C GLN A 336 -1.28 10.55 -0.24
N MET A 337 -0.22 10.49 -1.04
CA MET A 337 -0.01 11.45 -2.12
C MET A 337 -1.08 11.28 -3.20
N ALA A 338 -1.62 12.41 -3.70
CA ALA A 338 -2.49 12.43 -4.86
C ALA A 338 -1.80 11.80 -6.09
N LEU A 339 -2.59 11.10 -6.91
CA LEU A 339 -2.14 10.52 -8.16
C LEU A 339 -1.75 11.62 -9.16
N VAL A 340 -0.50 11.59 -9.64
CA VAL A 340 0.03 12.55 -10.62
C VAL A 340 -0.02 11.93 -12.01
N PRO A 341 -0.60 12.59 -13.02
CA PRO A 341 -0.55 12.11 -14.40
C PRO A 341 0.88 12.12 -14.94
N CYS A 342 1.27 11.06 -15.63
CA CYS A 342 2.60 10.87 -16.18
C CYS A 342 2.60 10.01 -17.46
N VAL A 343 3.72 10.03 -18.16
CA VAL A 343 4.04 9.14 -19.27
C VAL A 343 5.14 8.18 -18.81
N LEU A 344 4.89 6.88 -18.94
CA LEU A 344 5.91 5.84 -18.82
C LEU A 344 6.60 5.66 -20.17
N THR A 345 7.92 5.48 -20.18
CA THR A 345 8.70 5.02 -21.35
C THR A 345 9.51 3.78 -20.97
N LEU A 346 9.30 2.66 -21.66
CA LEU A 346 9.92 1.37 -21.38
C LEU A 346 11.29 1.23 -22.07
N ASN A 347 12.33 0.98 -21.28
CA ASN A 347 13.69 0.71 -21.78
C ASN A 347 13.90 -0.79 -22.02
N GLN A 348 14.92 -1.13 -22.82
CA GLN A 348 15.26 -2.52 -23.18
C GLN A 348 15.73 -3.37 -21.97
N ASP A 349 16.24 -2.75 -20.91
CA ASP A 349 16.71 -3.42 -19.67
C ASP A 349 15.57 -3.74 -18.69
N GLY A 350 14.32 -3.37 -19.02
CA GLY A 350 13.14 -3.49 -18.15
C GLY A 350 13.01 -2.35 -17.13
N THR A 351 13.87 -1.33 -17.18
CA THR A 351 13.65 -0.08 -16.44
C THR A 351 12.64 0.81 -17.17
N VAL A 352 12.02 1.73 -16.45
CA VAL A 352 11.05 2.69 -17.01
C VAL A 352 11.48 4.11 -16.65
N TRP A 353 11.35 5.02 -17.60
CA TRP A 353 11.32 6.46 -17.31
C TRP A 353 9.90 6.87 -16.98
N VAL A 354 9.69 7.62 -15.90
CA VAL A 354 8.40 8.23 -15.57
C VAL A 354 8.54 9.74 -15.73
N THR A 355 7.80 10.31 -16.67
CA THR A 355 7.76 11.75 -16.95
C THR A 355 6.43 12.31 -16.46
N ALA A 356 6.44 13.02 -15.35
CA ALA A 356 5.26 13.67 -14.79
C ALA A 356 4.84 14.87 -15.67
N VAL A 357 3.52 15.04 -15.89
CA VAL A 357 2.98 16.16 -16.68
C VAL A 357 3.21 17.52 -16.01
N LYS A 358 3.35 17.53 -14.68
CA LYS A 358 3.78 18.67 -13.87
C LYS A 358 4.92 18.23 -12.95
N ALA A 359 5.92 19.08 -12.76
CA ALA A 359 7.05 18.78 -11.87
C ALA A 359 6.57 18.53 -10.43
N VAL A 360 7.18 17.54 -9.77
CA VAL A 360 6.72 16.98 -8.51
C VAL A 360 7.72 17.28 -7.40
N ARG A 361 7.22 17.85 -6.29
CA ARG A 361 8.05 18.20 -5.13
C ARG A 361 8.60 16.94 -4.44
N ALA A 362 9.87 16.99 -4.07
CA ALA A 362 10.51 16.07 -3.14
C ALA A 362 10.50 14.60 -3.58
N LEU A 363 10.80 14.36 -4.87
CA LEU A 363 10.86 13.01 -5.42
C LEU A 363 12.09 12.25 -4.89
N ALA A 364 11.91 11.48 -3.82
CA ALA A 364 12.99 10.83 -3.07
C ALA A 364 13.40 9.47 -3.65
N LEU A 365 14.71 9.19 -3.68
CA LEU A 365 15.28 7.90 -4.07
C LEU A 365 14.94 6.80 -3.06
N GLY A 366 14.84 5.55 -3.50
CA GLY A 366 14.50 4.38 -2.65
C GLY A 366 13.02 4.20 -2.34
N GLN A 367 12.19 5.24 -2.48
CA GLN A 367 10.74 5.06 -2.47
C GLN A 367 10.30 4.23 -3.68
N VAL A 368 9.22 3.46 -3.53
CA VAL A 368 8.59 2.70 -4.61
C VAL A 368 7.54 3.58 -5.27
N SER A 369 7.56 3.70 -6.60
CA SER A 369 6.47 4.38 -7.32
C SER A 369 5.38 3.39 -7.73
N GLY A 370 4.16 3.62 -7.25
CA GLY A 370 2.95 2.91 -7.64
C GLY A 370 2.21 3.64 -8.76
N GLY A 371 2.01 3.00 -9.91
CA GLY A 371 1.33 3.57 -11.09
C GLY A 371 -0.04 2.95 -11.39
N THR A 372 -0.92 3.67 -12.08
CA THR A 372 -2.30 3.25 -12.41
C THR A 372 -2.69 3.69 -13.82
N PRO A 373 -3.03 2.77 -14.76
CA PRO A 373 -3.53 3.15 -16.08
C PRO A 373 -4.74 4.09 -16.01
N ALA A 374 -4.89 4.98 -17.00
CA ALA A 374 -6.03 5.89 -17.05
C ALA A 374 -7.37 5.11 -17.06
N GLY A 375 -8.22 5.36 -16.06
CA GLY A 375 -9.51 4.68 -15.87
C GLY A 375 -9.51 3.56 -14.81
N ARG A 376 -9.61 3.97 -13.53
CA ARG A 376 -9.92 3.17 -12.31
C ARG A 376 -9.31 1.74 -12.25
N ARG A 377 -8.02 1.58 -12.60
CA ARG A 377 -7.32 0.28 -12.58
C ARG A 377 -5.91 0.42 -12.00
N VAL A 378 -5.49 -0.55 -11.18
CA VAL A 378 -4.19 -0.60 -10.49
C VAL A 378 -3.54 -1.99 -10.80
N GLY A 379 -2.23 -2.19 -10.78
CA GLY A 379 -1.16 -1.21 -10.61
C GLY A 379 0.18 -1.63 -11.22
N VAL A 380 1.06 -0.64 -11.33
CA VAL A 380 2.48 -0.73 -11.67
C VAL A 380 3.27 -0.55 -10.38
N SER A 381 4.37 -1.27 -10.13
CA SER A 381 5.24 -0.95 -9.00
C SER A 381 6.71 -0.96 -9.40
N ALA A 382 7.39 0.15 -9.16
CA ALA A 382 8.79 0.29 -9.55
C ALA A 382 9.69 0.24 -8.31
N PRO A 383 10.43 -0.87 -8.08
CA PRO A 383 11.41 -0.93 -7.01
C PRO A 383 12.58 0.01 -7.32
N SER A 384 12.94 0.82 -6.32
CA SER A 384 14.03 1.80 -6.33
C SER A 384 13.97 2.87 -7.45
N LEU A 385 13.64 4.10 -7.06
CA LEU A 385 13.81 5.28 -7.89
C LEU A 385 15.30 5.64 -8.04
N ARG A 386 15.76 5.87 -9.27
CA ARG A 386 17.05 6.50 -9.62
C ARG A 386 16.78 7.80 -10.40
N LEU A 387 17.11 8.94 -9.80
CA LEU A 387 17.10 10.22 -10.51
C LEU A 387 18.34 10.32 -11.42
N PRO A 388 18.23 10.99 -12.59
CA PRO A 388 19.41 11.49 -13.27
C PRO A 388 20.09 12.56 -12.39
N LEU A 389 21.42 12.50 -12.27
CA LEU A 389 22.20 13.56 -11.64
C LEU A 389 21.97 14.89 -12.37
N PRO A 390 21.82 16.02 -11.67
CA PRO A 390 21.73 17.32 -12.32
C PRO A 390 23.04 17.62 -13.05
N ARG A 391 22.98 17.73 -14.38
CA ARG A 391 24.07 18.33 -15.15
C ARG A 391 24.08 19.82 -14.83
N ASN A 392 25.18 20.26 -14.21
CA ASN A 392 25.69 21.63 -14.02
C ASN A 392 24.67 22.78 -14.27
N PRO A 393 24.25 23.54 -13.24
CA PRO A 393 23.16 24.52 -13.34
C PRO A 393 23.35 25.65 -14.39
N ALA A 394 24.55 25.83 -14.94
CA ALA A 394 24.87 26.83 -15.95
C ALA A 394 24.24 26.62 -17.35
N LEU A 395 23.57 25.49 -17.64
CA LEU A 395 23.09 25.15 -19.01
C LEU A 395 21.56 25.07 -19.17
N LEU A 396 20.78 25.62 -18.24
CA LEU A 396 19.32 25.50 -18.24
C LEU A 396 18.54 26.41 -19.21
N SER A 397 19.20 27.30 -19.97
CA SER A 397 18.51 28.29 -20.82
C SER A 397 18.06 27.80 -22.21
N SER A 398 18.76 26.84 -22.83
CA SER A 398 18.57 26.55 -24.27
C SER A 398 17.68 25.34 -24.61
N CYS A 399 17.51 24.37 -23.72
CA CYS A 399 16.92 23.07 -24.07
C CYS A 399 15.39 22.98 -23.90
N SER A 400 14.74 23.94 -23.23
CA SER A 400 13.29 23.86 -22.93
C SER A 400 12.35 24.40 -24.03
N ALA A 401 12.88 25.14 -25.01
CA ALA A 401 12.09 25.67 -26.14
C ALA A 401 11.87 24.61 -27.24
N ALA A 402 12.94 23.91 -27.63
CA ALA A 402 12.93 22.99 -28.78
C ALA A 402 12.01 21.75 -28.63
N ARG A 403 11.57 21.41 -27.42
CA ARG A 403 10.63 20.30 -27.17
C ARG A 403 9.17 20.74 -26.99
N ARG A 404 8.88 22.03 -26.75
CA ARG A 404 7.50 22.55 -26.63
C ARG A 404 6.81 22.71 -27.98
N SER A 405 7.57 22.86 -29.07
CA SER A 405 7.03 23.05 -30.42
C SER A 405 6.31 21.82 -30.99
N ARG A 406 6.72 20.59 -30.62
CA ARG A 406 6.08 19.35 -31.11
C ARG A 406 4.78 18.97 -30.40
N LEU A 407 4.46 19.56 -29.25
CA LEU A 407 3.20 19.29 -28.51
C LEU A 407 2.08 20.32 -28.81
N ARG A 408 2.38 21.45 -29.47
CA ARG A 408 1.37 22.43 -29.90
C ARG A 408 0.83 22.20 -31.32
N ALA A 409 1.43 21.30 -32.10
CA ALA A 409 1.02 21.05 -33.49
C ALA A 409 -0.23 20.16 -33.65
N LEU A 410 -0.81 19.64 -32.56
CA LEU A 410 -1.96 18.73 -32.57
C LEU A 410 -3.25 19.32 -31.97
N GLN A 411 -3.25 20.61 -31.63
CA GLN A 411 -4.44 21.35 -31.15
C GLN A 411 -4.55 22.67 -31.91
N GLY A 412 -5.04 22.62 -33.16
CA GLY A 412 -5.01 23.81 -34.03
C GLY A 412 -5.70 23.71 -35.39
N ARG A 413 -6.69 22.84 -35.58
CA ARG A 413 -7.59 22.88 -36.76
C ARG A 413 -9.01 22.45 -36.39
N HIS A 414 -9.83 23.43 -36.04
CA HIS A 414 -11.21 23.62 -36.52
C HIS A 414 -11.89 24.66 -35.64
N LEU A 415 -12.16 25.85 -36.19
CA LEU A 415 -13.31 26.70 -35.88
C LEU A 415 -13.29 27.94 -36.79
N LEU A 416 -14.50 28.50 -37.02
CA LEU A 416 -14.82 29.71 -37.80
C LEU A 416 -14.80 29.61 -39.33
N PRO A 417 -15.70 30.32 -40.03
CA PRO A 417 -17.11 30.53 -39.66
C PRO A 417 -18.10 30.32 -40.81
N THR A 418 -19.37 30.16 -40.46
CA THR A 418 -20.50 30.16 -41.40
C THR A 418 -20.68 31.53 -42.07
N ARG A 419 -20.84 31.52 -43.41
CA ARG A 419 -21.48 32.59 -44.17
C ARG A 419 -22.51 31.96 -45.10
N ALA A 420 -23.75 32.47 -45.05
CA ALA A 420 -24.83 32.02 -45.92
C ALA A 420 -24.84 32.83 -47.22
N ALA A 421 -24.91 32.13 -48.34
CA ALA A 421 -25.41 32.61 -49.63
C ALA A 421 -25.87 31.35 -50.38
N GLY A 422 -27.14 31.29 -50.79
CA GLY A 422 -27.68 30.13 -51.49
C GLY A 422 -27.57 30.27 -53.01
N LEU A 423 -27.75 29.16 -53.74
CA LEU A 423 -28.44 29.12 -55.03
C LEU A 423 -28.72 27.66 -55.46
N GLN A 424 -29.67 27.53 -56.37
CA GLN A 424 -30.37 26.34 -56.85
C GLN A 424 -29.52 25.41 -57.77
N GLY A 425 -30.08 24.25 -58.11
CA GLY A 425 -29.68 23.40 -59.26
C GLY A 425 -29.00 22.10 -58.82
N GLU A 426 -29.67 20.94 -58.79
CA GLU A 426 -30.20 20.09 -59.87
C GLU A 426 -29.22 19.04 -60.44
N LEU A 427 -29.74 17.79 -60.45
CA LEU A 427 -29.57 16.74 -61.46
C LEU A 427 -28.21 16.04 -61.72
N ARG A 428 -28.26 14.71 -61.49
CA ARG A 428 -27.65 13.59 -62.26
C ARG A 428 -26.11 13.52 -62.30
N GLY A 429 -25.47 12.35 -62.19
CA GLY A 429 -25.97 10.98 -61.98
C GLY A 429 -25.01 9.93 -62.55
N ARG A 430 -25.25 8.65 -62.21
CA ARG A 430 -24.51 7.43 -62.66
C ARG A 430 -23.08 7.29 -62.08
N GLY A 431 -22.66 6.11 -61.60
CA GLY A 431 -23.41 4.87 -61.37
C GLY A 431 -22.49 3.67 -61.08
N ALA A 432 -23.08 2.53 -60.67
CA ALA A 432 -22.45 1.20 -60.50
C ALA A 432 -21.33 1.11 -59.43
N ALA A 433 -20.95 -0.02 -58.81
CA ALA A 433 -21.52 -1.36 -58.58
C ALA A 433 -20.57 -2.09 -57.56
N VAL A 434 -20.92 -3.11 -56.76
CA VAL A 434 -22.19 -3.84 -56.51
C VAL A 434 -22.16 -4.52 -55.11
N LEU A 435 -23.34 -4.70 -54.49
CA LEU A 435 -23.88 -5.82 -53.66
C LEU A 435 -22.92 -6.91 -53.08
N SER A 436 -23.16 -7.56 -51.93
CA SER A 436 -24.34 -7.57 -51.02
C SER A 436 -24.15 -8.38 -49.72
N SER A 437 -24.98 -8.08 -48.71
CA SER A 437 -25.65 -9.04 -47.78
C SER A 437 -24.81 -10.03 -46.93
N HIS A 438 -25.00 -10.12 -45.61
CA HIS A 438 -26.20 -10.73 -45.02
C HIS A 438 -26.43 -10.36 -43.54
N SER A 439 -27.70 -10.13 -43.20
CA SER A 439 -28.32 -10.34 -41.88
C SER A 439 -29.79 -10.67 -42.15
N PRO A 440 -30.46 -11.58 -41.40
CA PRO A 440 -31.31 -11.08 -40.31
C PRO A 440 -31.53 -12.08 -39.14
N ARG A 441 -32.47 -11.72 -38.24
CA ARG A 441 -32.99 -12.43 -37.03
C ARG A 441 -32.10 -12.26 -35.78
N GLY A 442 -32.51 -11.60 -34.70
CA GLY A 442 -33.79 -10.93 -34.40
C GLY A 442 -34.69 -11.74 -33.47
N TRP A 443 -34.32 -11.85 -32.19
CA TRP A 443 -35.18 -12.33 -31.09
C TRP A 443 -35.01 -11.39 -29.89
N GLU A 444 -36.03 -10.59 -29.59
CA GLU A 444 -36.13 -9.89 -28.31
C GLU A 444 -36.50 -10.89 -27.20
N ARG A 445 -35.83 -10.81 -26.05
CA ARG A 445 -36.44 -11.22 -24.78
C ARG A 445 -36.22 -10.13 -23.74
N ARG A 446 -37.33 -9.66 -23.18
CA ARG A 446 -37.39 -8.64 -22.13
C ARG A 446 -36.83 -9.23 -20.84
N LEU A 447 -35.89 -8.53 -20.20
CA LEU A 447 -35.51 -8.79 -18.81
C LEU A 447 -36.33 -7.85 -17.92
N PRO A 448 -36.99 -8.35 -16.85
CA PRO A 448 -37.79 -7.52 -15.96
C PRO A 448 -36.88 -6.67 -15.04
N CYS A 449 -37.35 -5.46 -14.73
CA CYS A 449 -36.70 -4.59 -13.74
C CYS A 449 -36.75 -5.23 -12.34
N PRO A 450 -35.67 -5.19 -11.54
CA PRO A 450 -35.77 -5.48 -10.12
C PRO A 450 -36.52 -4.34 -9.41
N GLY A 451 -37.50 -4.70 -8.58
CA GLY A 451 -38.34 -3.75 -7.83
C GLY A 451 -37.59 -3.00 -6.71
N PRO A 452 -38.25 -2.00 -6.10
CA PRO A 452 -37.63 -1.13 -5.09
C PRO A 452 -37.35 -1.88 -3.76
N PRO A 453 -36.35 -1.44 -2.98
CA PRO A 453 -36.02 -2.04 -1.70
C PRO A 453 -37.13 -1.79 -0.65
N LEU A 454 -37.41 -2.80 0.18
CA LEU A 454 -38.38 -2.68 1.28
C LEU A 454 -37.92 -1.64 2.30
N VAL A 455 -38.82 -0.71 2.61
CA VAL A 455 -38.76 0.19 3.76
C VAL A 455 -39.38 -0.51 4.97
N TRP A 456 -38.71 -0.51 6.12
CA TRP A 456 -39.26 -1.01 7.39
C TRP A 456 -38.98 -0.04 8.54
N ALA A 457 -40.00 0.75 8.90
CA ALA A 457 -40.20 1.46 10.17
C ALA A 457 -41.58 2.18 10.12
N PRO A 458 -42.20 2.54 11.25
CA PRO A 458 -42.17 1.94 12.59
C PRO A 458 -43.58 1.54 13.09
N GLY A 459 -43.67 0.76 14.18
CA GLY A 459 -44.94 0.41 14.83
C GLY A 459 -44.88 0.60 16.35
N THR A 460 -45.69 1.52 16.89
CA THR A 460 -45.62 2.00 18.29
C THR A 460 -46.72 1.46 19.20
N ARG A 461 -46.44 1.51 20.52
CA ARG A 461 -47.33 1.49 21.72
C ARG A 461 -47.34 0.17 22.51
N ALA A 462 -47.60 0.17 23.83
CA ALA A 462 -47.34 1.11 24.95
C ALA A 462 -48.07 0.57 26.20
N LYS A 463 -47.42 0.68 27.38
CA LYS A 463 -47.95 0.79 28.78
C LYS A 463 -46.85 0.28 29.72
N GLU A 464 -46.21 1.14 30.52
CA GLU A 464 -46.69 1.75 31.79
C GLU A 464 -46.64 0.76 32.96
N GLY A 465 -45.91 1.17 34.01
CA GLY A 465 -45.60 0.42 35.23
C GLY A 465 -44.49 1.14 35.99
N GLU A 466 -44.79 1.66 37.17
CA GLU A 466 -44.02 2.70 37.86
C GLU A 466 -42.80 2.16 38.67
N ALA A 467 -41.91 3.12 38.98
CA ALA A 467 -41.12 3.37 40.21
C ALA A 467 -40.96 2.24 41.28
N GLU A 468 -39.86 2.12 42.03
CA GLU A 468 -39.31 3.17 42.91
C GLU A 468 -37.82 2.96 43.36
N HIS A 469 -37.22 4.06 43.85
CA HIS A 469 -36.21 4.22 44.91
C HIS A 469 -34.76 3.62 44.83
N CYS A 470 -33.80 4.55 44.91
CA CYS A 470 -32.39 4.40 45.34
C CYS A 470 -32.28 4.43 46.91
N PRO A 471 -31.10 4.53 47.58
CA PRO A 471 -29.68 4.52 47.14
C PRO A 471 -28.72 3.62 47.99
N SER A 472 -27.41 3.67 47.68
CA SER A 472 -26.29 3.12 48.47
C SER A 472 -26.03 3.89 49.78
N PRO A 473 -25.22 3.37 50.74
CA PRO A 473 -23.76 3.61 50.71
C PRO A 473 -22.85 2.45 51.23
N ALA A 474 -21.53 2.68 51.25
CA ALA A 474 -20.46 1.79 51.75
C ALA A 474 -20.10 2.09 53.23
N PRO A 475 -18.93 1.73 53.82
CA PRO A 475 -17.93 0.65 53.56
C PRO A 475 -17.62 -0.20 54.83
N GLY A 476 -16.65 -1.14 54.78
CA GLY A 476 -16.17 -1.84 55.99
C GLY A 476 -14.80 -2.53 55.85
N LEU A 477 -13.88 -2.27 56.78
CA LEU A 477 -12.55 -2.91 56.87
C LEU A 477 -12.59 -4.22 57.67
N GLY A 478 -11.62 -5.11 57.43
CA GLY A 478 -11.41 -6.32 58.23
C GLY A 478 -10.11 -7.06 57.89
N SER A 479 -9.02 -6.70 58.56
CA SER A 479 -7.72 -7.37 58.46
C SER A 479 -7.49 -8.30 59.65
N TRP A 480 -7.05 -9.54 59.43
CA TRP A 480 -6.32 -10.32 60.43
C TRP A 480 -5.22 -11.17 59.76
N LEU A 481 -4.06 -11.25 60.41
CA LEU A 481 -2.91 -12.03 59.97
C LEU A 481 -3.01 -13.48 60.47
N HIS A 482 -2.34 -14.41 59.79
CA HIS A 482 -1.35 -15.25 60.47
C HIS A 482 -0.31 -15.84 59.49
N CYS A 483 0.96 -15.84 59.92
CA CYS A 483 2.09 -16.39 59.18
C CYS A 483 2.28 -17.89 59.46
N GLY A 484 2.89 -18.62 58.52
CA GLY A 484 3.23 -20.05 58.69
C GLY A 484 4.05 -20.63 57.53
N HIS A 485 5.35 -20.33 57.51
CA HIS A 485 6.41 -21.06 56.79
C HIS A 485 7.30 -21.74 57.86
N PRO A 486 8.23 -22.68 57.52
CA PRO A 486 8.49 -23.30 56.22
C PRO A 486 8.53 -24.85 56.28
N ASP A 487 8.78 -25.53 55.15
CA ASP A 487 9.99 -26.37 55.04
C ASP A 487 10.32 -26.75 53.58
N ALA A 488 11.55 -27.20 53.35
CA ALA A 488 12.12 -27.51 52.03
C ALA A 488 12.67 -28.94 51.95
N GLY A 489 12.79 -29.54 50.75
CA GLY A 489 13.60 -30.76 50.59
C GLY A 489 13.43 -31.57 49.29
N SER A 490 14.55 -31.74 48.58
CA SER A 490 14.87 -32.76 47.53
C SER A 490 13.93 -32.98 46.33
N HIS A 491 14.34 -32.86 45.06
CA HIS A 491 15.44 -33.48 44.27
C HIS A 491 15.09 -34.78 43.53
N CYS A 492 15.54 -34.83 42.26
CA CYS A 492 15.53 -35.96 41.30
C CYS A 492 14.15 -36.40 40.80
N ARG A 493 13.94 -36.66 39.50
CA ARG A 493 14.87 -36.83 38.36
C ARG A 493 14.47 -35.98 37.15
#